data_AF-A0A2M6Z520-F1
#
_entry.id   AF-A0A2M6Z520-F1
#
_cell.length_a   1.000
_cell.length_b   1.000
_cell.length_c   1.000
_cell.angle_alpha   90.00
_cell.angle_beta   90.00
_cell.angle_gamma   90.00
#
_symmetry.space_group_name_H-M   'P 1'
#
loop_
_entity.id
_entity.type
_entity.pdbx_description
1 polymer ?
#
loop_
_entity_poly.entity_id
_entity_poly.type
_entity_poly.pdbx_seq_one_letter_code
_entity_poly.pdbx_strand_id
1 'polypeptide(L)'
;MKKITDKKSSAGFSLIEVLVALAIVAIVSVSIIGSTVGMSMHAERYQEDIQLSFLLKALAGDIFLRGLPASKSASFDTHPDYTWRIEIRPLRFGEFEGITAPISKKEVLMTVIAPSGRTVSATMVI
;
A
#
# COMPACT_ATOMS: atom_id res chain seq x y z
N MET A 1 1.15 59.87 -53.76
CA MET A 1 1.60 59.13 -52.56
C MET A 1 0.38 58.65 -51.79
N LYS A 2 0.15 57.33 -51.72
CA LYS A 2 -1.03 56.72 -51.09
C LYS A 2 -0.67 56.41 -49.63
N LYS A 3 -1.27 57.11 -48.67
CA LYS A 3 -1.10 56.77 -47.24
C LYS A 3 -1.86 55.48 -46.96
N ILE A 4 -1.12 54.38 -46.79
CA ILE A 4 -1.66 53.13 -46.25
C ILE A 4 -1.79 53.36 -44.75
N THR A 5 -3.00 53.67 -44.29
CA THR A 5 -3.32 53.73 -42.87
C THR A 5 -3.49 52.31 -42.35
N ASP A 6 -2.48 51.83 -41.63
CA ASP A 6 -2.58 50.64 -40.79
C ASP A 6 -3.67 50.85 -39.74
N LYS A 7 -4.87 50.31 -40.00
CA LYS A 7 -5.86 50.08 -38.95
C LYS A 7 -5.28 49.00 -38.04
N LYS A 8 -4.62 49.40 -36.95
CA LYS A 8 -4.39 48.51 -35.81
C LYS A 8 -5.76 48.04 -35.31
N SER A 9 -6.16 46.84 -35.72
CA SER A 9 -7.31 46.17 -35.14
C SER A 9 -7.01 45.99 -33.65
N SER A 10 -7.70 46.73 -32.81
CA SER A 10 -7.67 46.54 -31.35
C SER A 10 -8.29 45.18 -31.08
N ALA A 11 -7.46 44.14 -30.99
CA ALA A 11 -7.89 42.78 -30.69
C ALA A 11 -8.30 42.69 -29.21
N GLY A 12 -9.59 42.87 -28.94
CA GLY A 12 -10.23 42.55 -27.67
C GLY A 12 -10.82 41.15 -27.71
N PHE A 13 -10.91 40.50 -26.55
CA PHE A 13 -11.62 39.22 -26.43
C PHE A 13 -13.13 39.43 -26.45
N SER A 14 -13.82 38.60 -27.21
CA SER A 14 -15.28 38.51 -27.16
C SER A 14 -15.73 37.88 -25.85
N LEU A 15 -16.91 38.27 -25.36
CA LEU A 15 -17.54 37.66 -24.19
C LEU A 15 -17.65 36.13 -24.35
N ILE A 16 -17.92 35.65 -25.57
CA ILE A 16 -18.02 34.21 -25.85
C ILE A 16 -16.68 33.50 -25.65
N GLU A 17 -15.56 34.13 -26.01
CA GLU A 17 -14.23 33.54 -25.86
C GLU A 17 -13.86 33.42 -24.39
N VAL A 18 -14.19 34.45 -23.58
CA VAL A 18 -13.98 34.42 -22.12
C VAL A 18 -14.81 33.31 -21.47
N LEU A 19 -16.08 33.16 -21.87
CA LEU A 19 -16.95 32.11 -21.35
C LEU A 19 -16.45 30.70 -21.73
N VAL A 20 -15.96 30.52 -22.96
CA VAL A 20 -15.37 29.25 -23.40
C VAL A 20 -14.07 28.96 -22.63
N ALA A 21 -13.20 29.95 -22.46
CA ALA A 21 -11.98 29.79 -21.67
C ALA A 21 -12.29 29.40 -20.22
N LEU A 22 -13.27 30.05 -19.59
CA LEU A 22 -13.72 29.71 -18.23
C LEU A 22 -14.29 28.29 -18.15
N ALA A 23 -15.08 27.87 -19.15
CA ALA A 23 -15.61 26.51 -19.20
C ALA A 23 -14.48 25.46 -19.27
N ILE A 24 -13.46 25.71 -20.10
CA ILE A 24 -12.29 24.84 -20.22
C ILE A 24 -11.53 24.78 -18.88
N VAL A 25 -11.27 25.94 -18.25
CA VAL A 25 -10.59 26.00 -16.95
C VAL A 25 -11.37 25.24 -15.87
N ALA A 26 -12.69 25.38 -15.84
CA ALA A 26 -13.54 24.67 -14.90
C ALA A 26 -13.43 23.14 -15.07
N ILE A 27 -13.52 22.64 -16.32
CA ILE A 27 -13.40 21.21 -16.61
C ILE A 27 -12.02 20.68 -16.19
N VAL A 28 -10.95 21.37 -16.57
CA VAL A 28 -9.57 20.98 -16.23
C VAL A 28 -9.38 20.97 -14.71
N SER A 29 -9.91 21.96 -14.00
CA SER A 29 -9.80 22.06 -12.54
C SER A 29 -10.48 20.88 -11.86
N VAL A 30 -11.69 20.51 -12.29
CA VAL A 30 -12.42 19.36 -11.75
C VAL A 30 -11.65 18.05 -12.01
N SER A 31 -11.07 17.88 -13.21
CA SER A 31 -10.25 16.70 -13.52
C SER A 31 -9.02 16.58 -12.63
N ILE A 32 -8.31 17.70 -12.38
CA ILE A 32 -7.11 17.71 -11.51
C ILE A 32 -7.49 17.39 -10.05
N ILE A 33 -8.58 17.97 -9.55
CA ILE A 33 -9.04 17.69 -8.18
C ILE A 33 -9.41 16.21 -8.06
N GLY A 34 -10.18 15.68 -9.02
CA GLY A 34 -10.57 14.28 -9.04
C GLY A 34 -9.37 13.32 -9.08
N SER A 35 -8.37 13.60 -9.91
CA SER A 35 -7.17 12.77 -9.99
C SER A 35 -6.35 12.81 -8.69
N THR A 36 -6.21 13.99 -8.09
CA THR A 36 -5.45 14.17 -6.83
C THR A 36 -6.09 13.40 -5.67
N VAL A 37 -7.43 13.47 -5.55
CA VAL A 37 -8.17 12.72 -4.51
C VAL A 37 -8.08 11.21 -4.76
N GLY A 38 -8.17 10.77 -6.02
CA GLY A 38 -7.94 9.37 -6.37
C GLY A 38 -6.56 8.90 -5.94
N MET A 39 -5.52 9.67 -6.26
CA MET A 39 -4.14 9.35 -5.90
C MET A 39 -3.92 9.29 -4.39
N SER A 40 -4.49 10.21 -3.60
CA SER A 40 -4.31 10.21 -2.15
C SER A 40 -4.92 8.98 -1.48
N MET A 41 -6.12 8.55 -1.91
CA MET A 41 -6.75 7.32 -1.40
C MET A 41 -5.93 6.08 -1.71
N HIS A 42 -5.28 6.03 -2.89
CA HIS A 42 -4.40 4.92 -3.23
C HIS A 42 -3.10 4.97 -2.44
N ALA A 43 -2.53 6.16 -2.22
CA ALA A 43 -1.30 6.35 -1.47
C ALA A 43 -1.40 5.81 -0.04
N GLU A 44 -2.49 6.07 0.67
CA GLU A 44 -2.73 5.54 2.03
C GLU A 44 -2.74 4.00 2.04
N ARG A 45 -3.43 3.38 1.07
CA ARG A 45 -3.46 1.92 0.95
C ARG A 45 -2.08 1.33 0.66
N TYR A 46 -1.29 1.98 -0.18
CA TYR A 46 0.08 1.55 -0.49
C TYR A 46 1.01 1.72 0.70
N GLN A 47 0.89 2.81 1.46
CA GLN A 47 1.68 3.02 2.68
C GLN A 47 1.41 1.91 3.69
N GLU A 48 0.14 1.56 3.90
CA GLU A 48 -0.24 0.48 4.81
C GLU A 48 0.29 -0.89 4.35
N ASP A 49 0.24 -1.20 3.05
CA ASP A 49 0.79 -2.45 2.50
C ASP A 49 2.30 -2.58 2.67
N ILE A 50 3.00 -1.47 2.43
CA ILE A 50 4.44 -1.38 2.63
C ILE A 50 4.76 -1.59 4.11
N GLN A 51 4.02 -0.95 5.00
CA GLN A 51 4.21 -1.03 6.44
C GLN A 51 3.93 -2.43 7.00
N LEU A 52 2.82 -3.06 6.58
CA LEU A 52 2.52 -4.46 6.87
C LEU A 52 3.67 -5.40 6.48
N SER A 53 4.20 -5.22 5.26
CA SER A 53 5.30 -6.02 4.75
C SER A 53 6.61 -5.81 5.54
N PHE A 54 6.91 -4.58 5.94
CA PHE A 54 8.07 -4.28 6.77
C PHE A 54 7.94 -4.86 8.18
N LEU A 55 6.78 -4.71 8.81
CA LEU A 55 6.51 -5.25 10.14
C LEU A 55 6.56 -6.78 10.16
N LEU A 56 6.07 -7.44 9.12
CA LEU A 56 6.18 -8.89 8.97
C LEU A 56 7.64 -9.34 8.87
N LYS A 57 8.46 -8.61 8.09
CA LYS A 57 9.91 -8.89 7.99
C LYS A 57 10.63 -8.65 9.32
N ALA A 58 10.27 -7.58 10.05
CA ALA A 58 10.82 -7.30 11.36
C ALA A 58 10.47 -8.43 12.36
N LEU A 59 9.22 -8.91 12.35
CA LEU A 59 8.78 -10.03 13.17
C LEU A 59 9.54 -11.32 12.83
N ALA A 60 9.70 -11.63 11.54
CA ALA A 60 10.49 -12.79 11.09
C ALA A 60 11.96 -12.67 11.52
N GLY A 61 12.55 -11.48 11.42
CA GLY A 61 13.90 -11.20 11.89
C GLY A 61 14.05 -11.37 13.41
N ASP A 62 13.06 -10.94 14.19
CA ASP A 62 13.09 -11.12 15.65
C ASP A 62 13.02 -12.60 16.04
N ILE A 63 12.17 -13.39 15.37
CA ILE A 63 12.11 -14.85 15.56
C ILE A 63 13.43 -15.51 15.15
N PHE A 64 14.05 -15.05 14.06
CA PHE A 64 15.35 -15.58 13.61
C PHE A 64 16.46 -15.32 14.63
N LEU A 65 16.48 -14.14 15.27
CA LEU A 65 17.51 -13.75 16.23
C LEU A 65 17.29 -14.29 17.64
N ARG A 66 16.04 -14.27 18.13
CA ARG A 66 15.68 -14.67 19.51
C ARG A 66 15.23 -16.12 19.62
N GLY A 67 15.00 -16.78 18.48
CA GLY A 67 14.43 -18.11 18.42
C GLY A 67 12.91 -18.12 18.44
N LEU A 68 12.36 -19.32 18.38
CA LEU A 68 10.93 -19.59 18.25
C LEU A 68 10.15 -19.26 19.53
N PRO A 69 9.29 -18.22 19.54
CA PRO A 69 8.40 -17.99 20.66
C PRO A 69 7.26 -19.01 20.66
N ALA A 70 6.60 -19.21 21.81
CA ALA A 70 5.31 -19.89 21.82
C ALA A 70 4.27 -19.10 21.00
N SER A 71 3.22 -19.79 20.54
CA SER A 71 2.11 -19.12 19.85
C SER A 71 1.59 -17.95 20.70
N LYS A 72 1.65 -16.73 20.16
CA LYS A 72 1.37 -15.49 20.88
C LYS A 72 0.79 -14.45 19.94
N SER A 73 0.03 -13.51 20.49
CA SER A 73 -0.38 -12.28 19.82
C SER A 73 -0.06 -11.07 20.70
N ALA A 74 0.39 -9.98 20.09
CA ALA A 74 0.65 -8.70 20.76
C ALA A 74 0.66 -7.55 19.74
N SER A 75 0.84 -6.31 20.20
CA SER A 75 1.12 -5.16 19.35
C SER A 75 2.63 -4.97 19.14
N PHE A 76 3.01 -4.13 18.17
CA PHE A 76 4.39 -3.66 18.04
C PHE A 76 4.63 -2.45 18.94
N ASP A 77 5.80 -2.38 19.58
CA ASP A 77 6.15 -1.24 20.45
C ASP A 77 6.22 0.08 19.68
N THR A 78 6.70 0.04 18.43
CA THR A 78 6.81 1.22 17.55
C THR A 78 5.51 1.56 16.83
N HIS A 79 4.58 0.60 16.75
CA HIS A 79 3.31 0.71 16.03
C HIS A 79 2.20 0.02 16.83
N PRO A 80 1.71 0.65 17.92
CA PRO A 80 0.77 0.03 18.86
C PRO A 80 -0.58 -0.31 18.25
N ASP A 81 -0.91 0.34 17.16
CA ASP A 81 -2.10 0.19 16.33
C ASP A 81 -2.04 -1.04 15.41
N TYR A 82 -0.84 -1.58 15.17
CA TYR A 82 -0.64 -2.85 14.47
C TYR A 82 -0.52 -3.99 15.47
N THR A 83 -1.19 -5.10 15.16
CA THR A 83 -1.11 -6.32 15.96
C THR A 83 -0.49 -7.44 15.15
N TRP A 84 0.22 -8.34 15.82
CA TRP A 84 0.80 -9.52 15.23
C TRP A 84 0.33 -10.77 15.95
N ARG A 85 0.39 -11.89 15.25
CA ARG A 85 0.10 -13.23 15.75
C ARG A 85 1.10 -14.22 15.19
N ILE A 86 1.57 -15.11 16.04
CA ILE A 86 2.41 -16.26 15.69
C ILE A 86 1.65 -17.53 16.04
N GLU A 87 1.53 -18.45 15.09
CA GLU A 87 0.96 -19.77 15.29
C GLU A 87 1.98 -20.83 14.85
N ILE A 88 2.32 -21.75 15.75
CA ILE A 88 3.20 -22.88 15.45
C ILE A 88 2.35 -24.12 15.16
N ARG A 89 2.57 -24.76 14.02
CA ARG A 89 1.89 -25.99 13.61
C ARG A 89 2.93 -27.09 13.34
N PRO A 90 2.63 -28.36 13.69
CA PRO A 90 3.49 -29.46 13.31
C PRO A 90 3.43 -29.65 11.79
N LEU A 91 4.59 -29.73 11.14
CA LEU A 91 4.65 -30.01 9.71
C LEU A 91 4.32 -31.49 9.49
N ARG A 92 3.14 -31.77 8.94
CA ARG A 92 2.75 -33.13 8.57
C ARG A 92 3.35 -33.44 7.21
N PHE A 93 4.42 -34.23 7.18
CA PHE A 93 4.82 -34.90 5.95
C PHE A 93 3.81 -36.02 5.68
N GLY A 94 3.27 -36.08 4.47
CA GLY A 94 2.51 -37.25 4.03
C GLY A 94 3.37 -38.50 4.22
N GLU A 95 2.76 -39.59 4.67
CA GLU A 95 3.41 -40.90 4.83
C GLU A 95 4.08 -41.32 3.52
N PHE A 96 5.37 -41.05 3.38
CA PHE A 96 6.19 -41.73 2.40
C PHE A 96 6.58 -43.07 3.02
N GLU A 97 5.97 -44.15 2.50
CA GLU A 97 6.33 -45.53 2.84
C GLU A 97 7.86 -45.69 2.82
N GLY A 98 8.44 -46.01 3.98
CA GLY A 98 9.81 -46.50 4.08
C GLY A 98 10.89 -45.53 4.55
N ILE A 99 10.59 -44.26 4.87
CA ILE A 99 11.59 -43.34 5.46
C ILE A 99 11.14 -42.87 6.85
N THR A 100 11.61 -43.55 7.89
CA THR A 100 11.51 -43.08 9.28
C THR A 100 12.53 -41.95 9.51
N ALA A 101 12.21 -40.73 9.06
CA ALA A 101 13.01 -39.56 9.39
C ALA A 101 12.49 -38.94 10.70
N PRO A 102 13.30 -38.87 11.78
CA PRO A 102 12.92 -38.16 12.99
C PRO A 102 13.19 -36.66 12.79
N ILE A 103 12.35 -35.98 12.01
CA ILE A 103 12.47 -34.53 11.84
C ILE A 103 11.13 -33.90 12.22
N SER A 104 11.02 -33.47 13.47
CA SER A 104 9.96 -32.59 13.96
C SER A 104 10.15 -31.20 13.36
N LYS A 105 9.96 -31.07 12.03
CA LYS A 105 9.89 -29.75 11.41
C LYS A 105 8.61 -29.07 11.88
N LYS A 106 8.71 -27.78 12.17
CA LYS A 106 7.58 -26.95 12.59
C LYS A 106 7.33 -25.89 11.54
N GLU A 107 6.06 -25.67 11.26
CA GLU A 107 5.59 -24.56 10.46
C GLU A 107 5.21 -23.41 11.39
N VAL A 108 5.68 -22.21 11.09
CA VAL A 108 5.37 -21.00 11.84
C VAL A 108 4.61 -20.07 10.91
N LEU A 109 3.33 -19.89 11.21
CA LEU A 109 2.49 -18.90 10.54
C LEU A 109 2.60 -17.59 11.33
N MET A 110 3.12 -16.57 10.68
CA MET A 110 3.19 -15.21 11.18
C MET A 110 2.12 -14.40 10.46
N THR A 111 1.32 -13.65 11.21
CA THR A 111 0.29 -12.77 10.67
C THR A 111 0.44 -11.40 11.31
N VAL A 112 0.45 -10.35 10.49
CA VAL A 112 0.37 -8.95 10.94
C VAL A 112 -0.97 -8.38 10.48
N ILE A 113 -1.63 -7.64 11.36
CA ILE A 113 -2.96 -7.08 11.21
C ILE A 113 -2.85 -5.56 11.39
N ALA A 114 -3.28 -4.82 10.38
CA ALA A 114 -3.32 -3.36 10.38
C ALA A 114 -4.60 -2.82 11.05
N PRO A 115 -4.64 -1.52 11.43
CA PRO A 115 -5.82 -0.89 12.02
C PRO A 115 -7.06 -0.96 11.13
N SER A 116 -6.87 -0.94 9.80
CA SER A 116 -7.94 -1.13 8.82
C SER A 116 -8.55 -2.54 8.80
N GLY A 117 -7.95 -3.50 9.51
CA GLY A 117 -8.29 -4.91 9.48
C GLY A 117 -7.61 -5.71 8.36
N ARG A 118 -6.82 -5.06 7.50
CA ARG A 118 -6.00 -5.74 6.49
C ARG A 118 -4.93 -6.59 7.16
N THR A 119 -4.61 -7.72 6.53
CA THR A 119 -3.62 -8.64 7.08
C THR A 119 -2.60 -9.05 6.03
N VAL A 120 -1.38 -9.33 6.49
CA VAL A 120 -0.36 -10.01 5.71
C VAL A 120 0.14 -11.20 6.52
N SER A 121 0.35 -12.33 5.87
CA SER A 121 0.87 -13.52 6.52
C SER A 121 2.07 -14.10 5.78
N ALA A 122 2.99 -14.69 6.52
CA ALA A 122 4.11 -15.45 5.99
C ALA A 122 4.28 -16.75 6.78
N THR A 123 4.72 -17.77 6.08
CA THR A 123 5.06 -19.06 6.65
C THR A 123 6.57 -19.24 6.68
N MET A 124 7.10 -19.66 7.81
CA MET A 124 8.50 -20.09 7.96
C MET A 124 8.54 -21.55 8.40
N VAL A 125 9.36 -22.36 7.74
CA VAL A 125 9.58 -23.77 8.12
C VAL A 125 10.93 -23.89 8.82
N ILE A 126 10.94 -24.51 9.99
CA ILE A 126 12.10 -24.62 10.87
C ILE A 126 12.28 -26.07 11.29
#